data_AF-A0A9X4L1D1-F1
#
_entry.id   AF-A0A9X4L1D1-F1
#
_cell.length_a   1.000
_cell.length_b   1.000
_cell.length_c   1.000
_cell.angle_alpha   90.00
_cell.angle_beta   90.00
_cell.angle_gamma   90.00
#
_symmetry.space_group_name_H-M   'P 1'
#
loop_
_entity.id
_entity.type
_entity.pdbx_description
1 polymer ?
#
loop_
_entity_poly.entity_id
_entity_poly.type
_entity_poly.pdbx_seq_one_letter_code
_entity_poly.pdbx_strand_id
1 'polypeptide(L)'
;MNINLSRAKDDKGNLCYVMIDDNEEVFVDVEDYKEAKQLGIHYLRIKHHAKKGRRHLKNYIRKYDQRQGVDRLNAEDRERAERKVELEEHKQRKEQERLLMIEDTKRSSKWFEHLAENDVFPKVVK
;
A
#
# COMPACT_ATOMS: atom_id res chain seq x y z
N MET A 1 10.70 24.47 1.97
CA MET A 1 10.38 25.89 1.69
C MET A 1 9.40 26.40 2.75
N ASN A 2 9.85 27.26 3.65
CA ASN A 2 8.95 28.02 4.53
C ASN A 2 8.54 29.29 3.79
N ILE A 3 7.29 29.31 3.32
CA ILE A 3 6.69 30.51 2.74
C ILE A 3 6.22 31.35 3.93
N ASN A 4 6.85 32.50 4.16
CA ASN A 4 6.38 33.47 5.14
C ASN A 4 5.13 34.14 4.58
N LEU A 5 3.97 33.61 4.94
CA LEU A 5 2.68 34.18 4.58
C LEU A 5 2.31 35.32 5.53
N SER A 6 1.93 36.45 4.97
CA SER A 6 1.35 37.56 5.72
C SER A 6 0.09 37.12 6.44
N ARG A 7 -0.14 37.65 7.65
CA ARG A 7 -1.33 37.38 8.45
C ARG A 7 -2.20 38.62 8.49
N ALA A 8 -3.50 38.42 8.29
CA ALA A 8 -4.50 39.47 8.40
C ALA A 8 -5.76 38.91 9.06
N LYS A 9 -6.57 39.79 9.66
CA LYS A 9 -7.90 39.40 10.11
C LYS A 9 -8.86 39.41 8.94
N ASP A 10 -9.70 38.40 8.87
CA ASP A 10 -10.80 38.36 7.91
C ASP A 10 -11.93 39.35 8.31
N ASP A 11 -12.96 39.40 7.46
CA ASP A 11 -14.23 40.10 7.66
C ASP A 11 -14.98 39.73 8.96
N LYS A 12 -14.61 38.61 9.60
CA LYS A 12 -15.22 38.06 10.81
C LYS A 12 -14.29 38.12 12.03
N GLY A 13 -13.13 38.78 11.91
CA GLY A 13 -12.13 38.91 12.96
C GLY A 13 -11.21 37.69 13.18
N ASN A 14 -11.33 36.61 12.40
CA ASN A 14 -10.48 35.42 12.48
C ASN A 14 -9.13 35.68 11.82
N LEU A 15 -8.06 35.16 12.44
CA LEU A 15 -6.71 35.28 11.93
C LEU A 15 -6.51 34.34 10.74
N CYS A 16 -6.21 34.90 9.58
CA CYS A 16 -5.99 34.17 8.35
C CYS A 16 -4.60 34.47 7.78
N TYR A 17 -4.03 33.50 7.06
CA TYR A 17 -2.96 33.76 6.11
C TYR A 17 -3.54 34.35 4.83
N VAL A 18 -2.83 35.32 4.28
CA VAL A 18 -3.16 35.96 3.00
C VAL A 18 -2.32 35.32 1.91
N MET A 19 -2.97 34.77 0.90
CA MET A 19 -2.34 34.21 -0.28
C MET A 19 -2.79 35.00 -1.50
N ILE A 20 -1.85 35.36 -2.39
CA ILE A 20 -2.19 36.08 -3.62
C ILE A 20 -2.49 35.05 -4.73
N ASP A 21 -3.67 35.18 -5.34
CA ASP A 21 -4.07 34.45 -6.54
C ASP A 21 -4.34 35.44 -7.66
N ASP A 22 -3.44 35.50 -8.65
CA ASP A 22 -3.39 36.54 -9.67
C ASP A 22 -3.38 37.94 -9.03
N ASN A 23 -4.54 38.58 -8.88
CA ASN A 23 -4.72 39.89 -8.24
C ASN A 23 -5.71 39.86 -7.06
N GLU A 24 -6.16 38.69 -6.63
CA GLU A 24 -7.11 38.52 -5.53
C GLU A 24 -6.42 38.01 -4.28
N GLU A 25 -6.77 38.62 -3.14
CA GLU A 25 -6.37 38.12 -1.82
C GLU A 25 -7.27 36.97 -1.39
N VAL A 26 -6.66 35.80 -1.21
CA VAL A 26 -7.33 34.61 -0.70
C VAL A 26 -6.97 34.44 0.77
N PHE A 27 -8.00 34.54 1.63
CA PHE A 27 -7.87 34.34 3.06
C PHE A 27 -8.04 32.87 3.43
N VAL A 28 -7.01 32.31 4.07
CA VAL A 28 -7.02 30.94 4.57
C VAL A 28 -6.86 30.98 6.09
N ASP A 29 -7.76 30.34 6.82
CA ASP A 29 -7.64 30.24 8.28
C ASP A 29 -6.26 29.64 8.66
N VAL A 30 -5.63 30.19 9.69
CA VAL A 30 -4.29 29.75 10.10
C VAL A 30 -4.27 28.28 10.50
N GLU A 31 -5.32 27.80 11.18
CA GLU A 31 -5.40 26.41 11.61
C GLU A 31 -5.68 25.49 10.42
N ASP A 32 -6.61 25.85 9.54
CA ASP A 32 -6.87 25.08 8.30
C ASP A 32 -5.61 24.99 7.41
N TYR A 33 -4.81 26.06 7.34
CA TYR A 33 -3.55 26.06 6.60
C TYR A 33 -2.51 25.13 7.24
N LYS A 34 -2.34 25.18 8.57
CA LYS A 34 -1.43 24.30 9.30
C LYS A 34 -1.81 22.83 9.11
N GLU A 35 -3.10 22.51 9.27
CA GLU A 35 -3.64 21.16 9.06
C GLU A 35 -3.35 20.66 7.63
N ALA A 36 -3.65 21.48 6.62
CA ALA A 36 -3.38 21.13 5.24
C ALA A 36 -1.88 20.91 4.96
N LYS A 37 -1.00 21.71 5.57
CA LYS A 37 0.45 21.54 5.44
C LYS A 37 0.97 20.28 6.16
N GLN A 38 0.42 19.93 7.31
CA GLN A 38 0.73 18.69 8.03
C GLN A 38 0.36 17.46 7.19
N LEU A 39 -0.76 17.50 6.48
CA LEU A 39 -1.16 16.46 5.53
C LEU A 39 -0.35 16.46 4.21
N GLY A 40 0.65 17.35 4.07
CA GLY A 40 1.47 17.44 2.86
C GLY A 40 0.76 18.06 1.66
N ILE A 41 -0.39 18.73 1.86
CA ILE A 41 -1.13 19.37 0.76
C ILE A 41 -0.32 20.56 0.22
N HIS A 42 -0.15 20.59 -1.10
CA HIS A 42 0.59 21.65 -1.78
C HIS A 42 -0.13 23.00 -1.69
N TYR A 43 0.64 24.09 -1.56
CA TYR A 43 0.10 25.44 -1.34
C TYR A 43 -0.88 25.88 -2.46
N LEU A 44 -0.62 25.50 -3.71
CA LEU A 44 -1.53 25.80 -4.84
C LEU A 44 -2.90 25.13 -4.68
N ARG A 45 -2.96 23.92 -4.12
CA ARG A 45 -4.22 23.21 -3.86
C ARG A 45 -4.99 23.87 -2.72
N ILE A 46 -4.28 24.26 -1.66
CA ILE A 46 -4.86 25.01 -0.53
C ILE A 46 -5.51 26.29 -1.05
N LYS A 47 -4.75 27.08 -1.83
CA LYS A 47 -5.22 28.32 -2.47
C LYS A 47 -6.46 28.10 -3.34
N HIS A 48 -6.41 27.12 -4.24
CA HIS A 48 -7.52 26.77 -5.14
C HIS A 48 -8.81 26.42 -4.40
N HIS A 49 -8.71 25.61 -3.34
CA HIS A 49 -9.89 25.22 -2.57
C HIS A 49 -10.36 26.31 -1.61
N ALA A 50 -9.45 27.15 -1.11
CA ALA A 50 -9.80 28.32 -0.31
C ALA A 50 -10.54 29.38 -1.13
N LYS A 51 -10.14 29.63 -2.39
CA LYS A 51 -10.83 30.54 -3.31
C LYS A 51 -12.29 30.16 -3.54
N LYS A 52 -12.59 28.86 -3.58
CA LYS A 52 -13.96 28.34 -3.67
C LYS A 52 -14.77 28.51 -2.37
N GLY A 53 -14.11 28.85 -1.27
CA GLY A 53 -14.70 29.12 0.03
C GLY A 53 -14.20 28.18 1.13
N ARG A 54 -14.27 28.64 2.38
CA ARG A 54 -13.74 27.91 3.56
C ARG A 54 -14.29 26.50 3.71
N ARG A 55 -15.60 26.30 3.47
CA ARG A 55 -16.22 24.97 3.52
C ARG A 55 -15.63 24.02 2.47
N HIS A 56 -15.25 24.52 1.30
CA HIS A 56 -14.61 23.70 0.26
C HIS A 56 -13.21 23.27 0.69
N LEU A 57 -12.41 24.16 1.28
CA LEU A 57 -11.10 23.81 1.81
C LEU A 57 -11.20 22.75 2.92
N LYS A 58 -12.03 22.97 3.94
CA LYS A 58 -12.23 22.00 5.03
C LYS A 58 -12.68 20.63 4.52
N ASN A 59 -13.63 20.60 3.59
CA ASN A 59 -14.07 19.35 2.98
C ASN A 59 -12.96 18.67 2.17
N TYR A 60 -12.09 19.44 1.52
CA TYR A 60 -10.95 18.91 0.79
C TYR A 60 -9.92 18.29 1.73
N ILE A 61 -9.53 19.00 2.80
CA ILE A 61 -8.62 18.52 3.85
C ILE A 61 -9.13 17.19 4.43
N ARG A 62 -10.40 17.15 4.85
CA ARG A 62 -11.03 15.93 5.40
C ARG A 62 -10.98 14.74 4.42
N LYS A 63 -11.32 14.98 3.15
CA LYS A 63 -11.27 13.92 2.12
C LYS A 63 -9.85 13.46 1.83
N TYR A 64 -8.87 14.36 1.91
CA TYR A 64 -7.47 14.04 1.67
C TYR A 64 -6.91 13.13 2.77
N ASP A 65 -7.18 13.47 4.04
CA ASP A 65 -6.79 12.65 5.18
C ASP A 65 -7.43 11.25 5.14
N GLN A 66 -8.73 11.18 4.85
CA GLN A 66 -9.43 9.89 4.67
C GLN A 66 -8.79 9.02 3.58
N ARG A 67 -8.42 9.59 2.44
CA ARG A 67 -7.75 8.85 1.35
C ARG A 67 -6.38 8.33 1.78
N GLN A 68 -5.57 9.16 2.43
CA GLN A 68 -4.28 8.75 2.98
C GLN A 68 -4.44 7.62 4.01
N GLY A 69 -5.50 7.63 4.82
CA GLY A 69 -5.84 6.51 5.70
C GLY A 69 -6.15 5.23 4.93
N VAL A 70 -6.98 5.29 3.90
CA VAL A 70 -7.35 4.14 3.05
C VAL A 70 -6.14 3.59 2.29
N ASP A 71 -5.30 4.46 1.73
CA ASP A 71 -4.10 4.05 0.98
C ASP A 71 -3.10 3.32 1.88
N ARG A 72 -2.95 3.77 3.14
CA ARG A 72 -2.13 3.07 4.15
C ARG A 72 -2.66 1.67 4.46
N LEU A 73 -3.97 1.54 4.68
CA LEU A 73 -4.60 0.23 4.93
C LEU A 73 -4.43 -0.73 3.75
N ASN A 74 -4.65 -0.23 2.53
CA ASN A 74 -4.49 -1.05 1.32
C ASN A 74 -3.04 -1.51 1.10
N ALA A 75 -2.06 -0.69 1.48
CA ALA A 75 -0.65 -1.07 1.42
C ALA A 75 -0.32 -2.20 2.41
N GLU A 76 -0.80 -2.09 3.65
CA GLU A 76 -0.64 -3.14 4.66
C GLU A 76 -1.32 -4.46 4.26
N ASP A 77 -2.52 -4.37 3.69
CA ASP A 77 -3.25 -5.56 3.22
C ASP A 77 -2.55 -6.21 2.02
N ARG A 78 -1.95 -5.42 1.12
CA ARG A 78 -1.13 -5.95 0.02
C ARG A 78 0.10 -6.70 0.56
N GLU A 79 0.83 -6.09 1.48
CA GLU A 79 2.02 -6.71 2.09
C GLU A 79 1.66 -8.01 2.83
N ARG A 80 0.50 -8.03 3.52
CA ARG A 80 -0.02 -9.23 4.17
C ARG A 80 -0.38 -10.32 3.16
N ALA A 81 -0.93 -9.95 2.01
CA ALA A 81 -1.25 -10.90 0.94
C ALA A 81 0.02 -11.50 0.32
N GLU A 82 1.02 -10.66 0.03
CA GLU A 82 2.32 -11.09 -0.52
C GLU A 82 3.03 -12.07 0.44
N ARG A 83 3.06 -11.77 1.75
CA ARG A 83 3.62 -12.68 2.76
C ARG A 83 2.90 -14.04 2.83
N LYS A 84 1.59 -14.06 2.61
CA LYS A 84 0.83 -15.32 2.58
C LYS A 84 1.20 -16.18 1.38
N VAL A 85 1.30 -15.55 0.20
CA VAL A 85 1.67 -16.23 -1.05
C VAL A 85 3.08 -16.82 -0.91
N GLU A 86 4.05 -16.04 -0.44
CA GLU A 86 5.43 -16.52 -0.25
C GLU A 86 5.51 -17.71 0.73
N LEU A 87 4.74 -17.68 1.81
CA LEU A 87 4.68 -18.78 2.78
C LEU A 87 4.06 -20.04 2.16
N GLU A 88 3.05 -19.89 1.32
CA GLU A 88 2.36 -20.99 0.65
C GLU A 88 3.24 -21.62 -0.44
N GLU A 89 3.92 -20.81 -1.25
CA GLU A 89 4.93 -21.27 -2.21
C GLU A 89 6.08 -22.02 -1.52
N HIS A 90 6.58 -21.50 -0.39
CA HIS A 90 7.63 -22.15 0.37
C HIS A 90 7.18 -23.49 0.97
N LYS A 91 5.92 -23.59 1.44
CA LYS A 91 5.34 -24.88 1.88
C LYS A 91 5.22 -25.87 0.73
N GLN A 92 4.74 -25.43 -0.44
CA GLN A 92 4.62 -26.28 -1.62
C GLN A 92 5.98 -26.80 -2.08
N ARG A 93 7.01 -25.94 -2.10
CA ARG A 93 8.38 -26.33 -2.46
C ARG A 93 8.94 -27.40 -1.52
N LYS A 94 8.78 -27.20 -0.21
CA LYS A 94 9.22 -28.20 0.80
C LYS A 94 8.49 -29.54 0.64
N GLU A 95 7.20 -29.51 0.34
CA GLU A 95 6.45 -30.76 0.11
C GLU A 95 6.88 -31.44 -1.20
N GLN A 96 7.16 -30.68 -2.26
CA GLN A 96 7.72 -31.23 -3.50
C GLN A 96 9.10 -31.86 -3.27
N GLU A 97 10.00 -31.21 -2.53
CA GLU A 97 11.30 -31.75 -2.15
C GLU A 97 11.17 -33.05 -1.34
N ARG A 98 10.21 -33.09 -0.39
CA ARG A 98 9.92 -34.30 0.38
C ARG A 98 9.41 -35.44 -0.50
N LEU A 99 8.54 -35.16 -1.46
CA LEU A 99 8.02 -36.16 -2.40
C LEU A 99 9.13 -36.71 -3.29
N LEU A 100 10.02 -35.84 -3.80
CA LEU A 100 11.20 -36.26 -4.57
C LEU A 100 12.12 -37.16 -3.74
N MET A 101 12.40 -36.79 -2.49
CA MET A 101 13.20 -37.63 -1.58
C MET A 101 12.57 -39.01 -1.35
N ILE A 102 11.24 -39.09 -1.20
CA ILE A 102 10.53 -40.36 -1.06
C ILE A 102 10.65 -41.19 -2.35
N GLU A 103 10.51 -40.56 -3.51
CA GLU A 103 10.62 -41.23 -4.81
C GLU A 103 12.05 -41.74 -5.07
N ASP A 104 13.07 -40.93 -4.80
CA ASP A 104 14.47 -41.32 -4.88
C ASP A 104 14.80 -42.45 -3.90
N THR A 105 14.25 -42.42 -2.69
CA THR A 105 14.43 -43.50 -1.70
C THR A 105 13.81 -44.81 -2.18
N LYS A 106 12.64 -44.76 -2.84
CA LYS A 106 12.02 -45.94 -3.45
C LYS A 106 12.90 -46.51 -4.56
N ARG A 107 13.42 -45.65 -5.44
CA ARG A 107 14.32 -46.02 -6.56
C ARG A 107 15.66 -46.58 -6.09
N SER A 108 16.23 -46.01 -5.03
CA SER A 108 17.53 -46.35 -4.42
C SER A 108 17.47 -47.59 -3.50
N SER A 109 16.28 -48.06 -3.16
CA SER A 109 16.15 -49.27 -2.36
C SER A 109 16.70 -50.47 -3.16
N LYS A 110 17.75 -51.12 -2.63
CA LYS A 110 18.34 -52.36 -3.18
C LYS A 110 17.31 -53.44 -3.51
N TRP A 111 16.15 -53.40 -2.85
CA TRP A 111 15.01 -54.28 -3.14
C TRP A 111 14.40 -54.02 -4.53
N PHE A 112 14.24 -52.77 -4.95
CA PHE A 112 13.69 -52.43 -6.26
C PHE A 112 14.65 -52.78 -7.42
N GLU A 113 15.94 -52.49 -7.27
CA GLU A 113 16.97 -52.88 -8.23
C GLU A 113 17.04 -54.42 -8.35
N HIS A 114 17.00 -55.13 -7.22
CA HIS A 114 16.98 -56.59 -7.19
C HIS A 114 15.74 -57.21 -7.84
N LEU A 115 14.56 -56.57 -7.78
CA LEU A 115 13.35 -57.06 -8.47
C LEU A 115 13.37 -56.82 -9.98
N ALA A 116 13.97 -55.71 -10.43
CA ALA A 116 14.12 -55.38 -11.85
C ALA A 116 15.19 -56.27 -12.52
N GLU A 117 16.29 -56.59 -11.84
CA GLU A 117 17.34 -57.48 -12.34
C GLU A 117 16.90 -58.96 -12.40
N ASN A 118 15.96 -59.38 -11.56
CA ASN A 118 15.52 -60.79 -11.48
C ASN A 118 14.26 -61.12 -12.31
N ASP A 119 13.78 -60.23 -13.20
CA ASP A 119 12.64 -60.48 -14.11
C ASP A 119 11.40 -61.08 -13.40
N VAL A 120 11.13 -60.64 -12.15
CA VAL A 120 10.06 -61.16 -11.27
C VAL A 120 8.71 -60.49 -11.58
N PHE A 121 8.62 -59.66 -12.62
CA PHE A 121 7.32 -59.22 -13.12
C PHE A 121 6.72 -60.37 -13.93
N PRO A 122 5.54 -60.91 -13.55
CA PRO A 122 4.92 -61.97 -14.33
C PRO A 122 4.64 -61.42 -15.74
N LYS A 123 5.40 -61.91 -16.72
CA LYS A 123 5.14 -61.63 -18.13
C LYS A 123 3.72 -62.10 -18.41
N VAL A 124 2.85 -61.16 -18.75
CA VAL A 124 1.48 -61.46 -19.16
C VAL A 124 1.57 -62.39 -20.35
N VAL A 125 1.29 -63.67 -20.13
CA VAL A 125 1.26 -64.67 -21.20
C VAL A 125 -0.03 -64.41 -21.99
N LYS A 126 0.12 -64.05 -23.27
CA LYS A 126 -0.99 -63.91 -24.22
C LYS A 126 -1.57 -65.25 -24.60
#